data_AF-A0AA92TKH7-F1
#
_entry.id   AF-A0AA92TKH7-F1
#
_cell.length_a   1.000
_cell.length_b   1.000
_cell.length_c   1.000
_cell.angle_alpha   90.00
_cell.angle_beta   90.00
_cell.angle_gamma   90.00
#
_symmetry.space_group_name_H-M   'P 1'
#
loop_
_entity.id
_entity.type
_entity.pdbx_description
1 polymer ?
#
loop_
_entity_poly.entity_id
_entity_poly.type
_entity_poly.pdbx_seq_one_letter_code
_entity_poly.pdbx_strand_id
1 'polypeptide(L)'
;MENLNIPGLMIDSKSKQVDVMGLHATLYLNGQECDIKEIQMLRPRDIEKIEYYDSPSGKYAKDKLAINFVSKQYRYGGYVQVDGQQTLGYAHGDYNVAANYVKGRSTYTLFAGENYEHVNNTETWNHEQYLFPQSEIDRITYDKISSRNHQEYMQFRYQDQKGQRYWVGKFTLVNIATPRNISTGYAQENNLTDFFSNMQKKSLSPKIDLNANLPLGNNQSLTLGVHGKYSANSYNRLYQESPYEARTDEDEKAISFQLSAIYNYFAKKHSMTIEAYHYHDIWDADYSAIATCGNTYGKARPWHSSPIISSQPRS
;
A
#
# COMPACT_ATOMS: atom_id res chain seq x y z
N MET A 1 -1.24 17.47 11.65
CA MET A 1 -1.29 16.41 12.68
C MET A 1 -0.24 16.67 13.77
N GLU A 2 -0.18 17.90 14.29
CA GLU A 2 0.96 18.37 15.13
C GLU A 2 0.77 18.17 16.64
N ASN A 3 -0.33 17.54 17.09
CA ASN A 3 -0.68 17.48 18.51
C ASN A 3 -0.75 16.06 19.10
N LEU A 4 0.02 15.12 18.56
CA LEU A 4 0.15 13.76 19.11
C LEU A 4 1.64 13.45 19.36
N ASN A 5 2.21 14.10 20.37
CA ASN A 5 3.56 13.77 20.84
C ASN A 5 3.50 12.57 21.79
N ILE A 6 3.81 11.38 21.26
CA ILE A 6 4.13 10.19 22.05
C ILE A 6 5.66 10.10 22.11
N PRO A 7 6.30 10.10 23.30
CA PRO A 7 7.75 9.97 23.43
C PRO A 7 8.27 8.71 22.73
N GLY A 8 9.25 8.83 21.83
CA GLY A 8 9.90 7.71 21.15
C GLY A 8 9.24 7.25 19.84
N LEU A 9 8.13 7.87 19.42
CA LEU A 9 7.45 7.63 18.15
C LEU A 9 8.02 8.58 17.08
N MET A 10 8.78 8.05 16.12
CA MET A 10 9.21 8.79 14.94
C MET A 10 8.24 8.51 13.79
N ILE A 11 7.50 9.54 13.40
CA ILE A 11 6.71 9.51 12.16
C ILE A 11 7.58 10.15 11.09
N ASP A 12 8.05 9.36 10.15
CA ASP A 12 8.68 9.94 8.96
C ASP A 12 7.58 10.54 8.07
N SER A 13 7.57 11.87 8.00
CA SER A 13 6.59 12.64 7.24
C SER A 13 6.67 12.42 5.73
N LYS A 14 7.78 11.86 5.22
CA LYS A 14 7.98 11.56 3.79
C LYS A 14 7.61 10.11 3.44
N SER A 15 7.97 9.13 4.27
CA SER A 15 7.66 7.72 4.00
C SER A 15 6.32 7.25 4.57
N LYS A 16 5.66 8.06 5.42
CA LYS A 16 4.43 7.73 6.16
C LYS A 16 4.55 6.44 7.00
N GLN A 17 5.77 6.03 7.36
CA GLN A 17 6.01 4.91 8.27
C GLN A 17 6.05 5.39 9.72
N VAL A 18 5.54 4.56 10.63
CA VAL A 18 5.57 4.80 12.07
C VAL A 18 6.59 3.84 12.68
N ASP A 19 7.75 4.40 13.02
CA ASP A 19 8.82 3.65 13.67
C ASP A 19 8.88 4.04 15.14
N VAL A 20 8.93 3.05 16.02
CA VAL A 20 9.17 3.26 17.45
C VAL A 20 10.48 2.56 17.79
N MET A 21 11.46 3.34 18.25
CA MET A 21 12.78 2.83 18.64
C MET A 21 13.48 1.98 17.55
N GLY A 22 13.25 2.29 16.26
CA GLY A 22 13.85 1.58 15.13
C GLY A 22 13.15 0.29 14.69
N LEU A 23 11.97 -0.01 15.24
CA LEU A 23 11.11 -1.12 14.81
C LEU A 23 9.80 -0.57 14.19
N HIS A 24 9.40 -1.17 13.07
CA HIS A 24 8.15 -0.83 12.38
C HIS A 24 6.94 -1.25 13.23
N ALA A 25 6.10 -0.27 13.58
CA ALA A 25 4.90 -0.51 14.38
C ALA A 25 3.71 -0.90 13.50
N THR A 26 3.03 -2.00 13.85
CA THR A 26 1.76 -2.34 13.21
C THR A 26 0.65 -1.50 13.85
N LEU A 27 -0.13 -0.79 13.04
CA LEU A 27 -1.16 0.13 13.50
C LEU A 27 -2.52 -0.56 13.52
N TYR A 28 -3.27 -0.30 14.59
CA TYR A 28 -4.60 -0.83 14.81
C TYR A 28 -5.59 0.28 15.14
N LEU A 29 -6.81 0.19 14.61
CA LEU A 29 -7.94 1.03 14.98
C LEU A 29 -9.03 0.13 15.59
N ASN A 30 -9.32 0.31 16.88
CA ASN A 30 -10.22 -0.54 17.65
C ASN A 30 -9.87 -2.04 17.57
N GLY A 31 -8.57 -2.35 17.44
CA GLY A 31 -8.04 -3.70 17.35
C GLY A 31 -8.10 -4.34 15.97
N GLN A 32 -8.42 -3.58 14.92
CA GLN A 32 -8.26 -4.00 13.53
C GLN A 32 -7.06 -3.30 12.91
N GLU A 33 -6.22 -4.05 12.20
CA GLU A 33 -5.08 -3.53 11.46
C GLU A 33 -5.54 -2.45 10.45
N CYS A 34 -4.90 -1.29 10.48
CA CYS A 34 -5.27 -0.14 9.68
C CYS A 34 -4.03 0.54 9.09
N ASP A 35 -4.20 1.23 7.97
CA ASP A 35 -3.14 2.03 7.37
C ASP A 35 -3.00 3.38 8.09
N ILE A 36 -1.82 4.00 8.01
CA ILE A 36 -1.55 5.33 8.58
C ILE A 36 -2.52 6.39 8.05
N LYS A 37 -2.97 6.26 6.79
CA LYS A 37 -3.98 7.14 6.21
C LYS A 37 -5.30 7.11 6.98
N GLU A 38 -5.72 5.93 7.47
CA GLU A 38 -6.93 5.81 8.28
C GLU A 38 -6.77 6.59 9.59
N ILE A 39 -5.59 6.53 10.22
CA ILE A 39 -5.29 7.29 11.44
C ILE A 39 -5.19 8.80 11.17
N GLN A 40 -4.59 9.20 10.04
CA GLN A 40 -4.51 10.59 9.58
C GLN A 40 -5.88 11.23 9.39
N MET A 41 -6.86 10.43 8.98
CA MET A 41 -8.23 10.87 8.77
C MET A 41 -9.12 10.76 10.01
N LEU A 42 -8.60 10.29 11.14
CA LEU A 42 -9.31 10.39 12.41
C LEU A 42 -9.11 11.75 13.02
N ARG A 43 -10.19 12.33 13.54
CA ARG A 43 -10.07 13.49 14.44
C ARG A 43 -9.32 13.06 15.70
N PRO A 44 -8.22 13.73 16.08
CA PRO A 44 -7.51 13.40 17.33
C PRO A 44 -8.42 13.43 18.57
N ARG A 45 -9.44 14.30 18.57
CA ARG A 45 -10.44 14.39 19.65
C ARG A 45 -11.32 13.14 19.79
N ASP A 46 -11.44 12.33 18.75
CA ASP A 46 -12.23 11.10 18.74
C ASP A 46 -11.43 9.89 19.23
N ILE A 47 -10.12 10.04 19.48
CA ILE A 47 -9.30 9.01 20.11
C ILE A 47 -9.56 9.06 21.62
N GLU A 48 -10.02 7.95 22.18
CA GLU A 48 -10.22 7.76 23.62
C GLU A 48 -8.89 7.48 24.31
N LYS A 49 -8.13 6.53 23.76
CA LYS A 49 -6.81 6.14 24.25
C LYS A 49 -5.99 5.51 23.13
N ILE A 50 -4.67 5.49 23.34
CA ILE A 50 -3.72 4.78 22.49
C ILE A 50 -3.09 3.70 23.36
N GLU A 51 -3.20 2.46 22.93
CA GLU A 51 -2.61 1.30 23.61
C GLU A 51 -1.33 0.91 22.88
N TYR A 52 -0.22 0.83 23.61
CA TYR A 52 1.08 0.46 23.10
C TYR A 52 1.47 -0.92 23.65
N TYR A 53 1.89 -1.81 22.76
CA TYR A 53 2.31 -3.18 23.10
C TYR A 53 3.72 -3.44 22.55
N ASP A 54 4.69 -3.56 23.44
CA ASP A 54 6.11 -3.92 23.19
C ASP A 54 6.36 -5.42 23.17
N SER A 55 5.49 -6.21 23.81
CA SER A 55 5.39 -7.66 23.66
C SER A 55 3.92 -8.05 23.47
N PRO A 56 3.40 -7.93 22.24
CA PRO A 56 1.99 -8.17 21.95
C PRO A 56 1.57 -9.62 22.25
N SER A 57 0.35 -9.80 22.76
CA SER A 57 -0.25 -11.12 23.01
C SER A 57 -1.70 -11.19 22.52
N GLY A 58 -2.26 -12.40 22.41
CA GLY A 58 -3.61 -12.62 21.90
C GLY A 58 -3.75 -12.12 20.46
N LYS A 59 -4.75 -11.25 20.20
CA LYS A 59 -5.05 -10.76 18.83
C LYS A 59 -3.92 -9.99 18.13
N TYR A 60 -2.88 -9.58 18.87
CA TYR A 60 -1.74 -8.86 18.31
C TYR A 60 -0.45 -9.71 18.33
N ALA A 61 -0.51 -10.97 18.79
CA ALA A 61 0.68 -11.80 19.04
C ALA A 61 1.57 -12.03 17.80
N LYS A 62 1.02 -11.84 16.60
CA LYS A 62 1.77 -11.92 15.34
C LYS A 62 2.76 -10.76 15.13
N ASP A 63 2.59 -9.65 15.84
CA ASP A 63 3.39 -8.43 15.61
C ASP A 63 4.52 -8.31 16.62
N LYS A 64 5.65 -7.76 16.17
CA LYS A 64 6.76 -7.40 17.05
C LYS A 64 6.44 -6.17 17.90
N LEU A 65 5.60 -5.29 17.36
CA LEU A 65 5.19 -4.05 17.99
C LEU A 65 3.80 -3.65 17.47
N ALA A 66 2.86 -3.37 18.38
CA ALA A 66 1.50 -2.99 18.02
C ALA A 66 1.05 -1.69 18.72
N ILE A 67 0.45 -0.79 17.95
CA ILE A 67 -0.16 0.45 18.45
C ILE A 67 -1.64 0.43 18.10
N ASN A 68 -2.50 0.40 19.11
CA ASN A 68 -3.95 0.41 18.93
C ASN A 68 -4.58 1.73 19.35
N PHE A 69 -5.14 2.44 18.38
CA PHE A 69 -5.97 3.62 18.56
C PHE A 69 -7.40 3.19 18.91
N VAL A 70 -7.85 3.49 20.11
CA VAL A 70 -9.22 3.21 20.56
C VAL A 70 -10.06 4.46 20.38
N SER A 71 -11.13 4.40 19.60
CA SER A 71 -12.02 5.53 19.36
C SER A 71 -13.09 5.65 20.43
N LYS A 72 -13.45 6.90 20.79
CA LYS A 72 -14.58 7.20 21.68
C LYS A 72 -15.90 6.69 21.10
N GLN A 73 -16.73 6.10 21.95
CA GLN A 73 -18.07 5.65 21.57
C GLN A 73 -19.08 6.80 21.70
N TYR A 74 -19.40 7.45 20.59
CA TYR A 74 -20.48 8.44 20.53
C TYR A 74 -21.84 7.75 20.38
N ARG A 75 -22.88 8.27 21.05
CA ARG A 75 -24.25 7.70 20.95
C ARG A 75 -24.94 8.09 19.63
N TYR A 76 -24.63 9.29 19.13
CA TYR A 76 -25.00 9.77 17.81
C TYR A 76 -24.02 10.87 17.37
N GLY A 77 -23.86 11.09 16.08
CA GLY A 77 -23.11 12.22 15.53
C GLY A 77 -22.32 11.84 14.29
N GLY A 78 -21.44 12.73 13.85
CA GLY A 78 -20.58 12.48 12.71
C GLY A 78 -19.73 13.70 12.37
N TYR A 79 -18.89 13.54 11.36
CA TYR A 79 -18.11 14.63 10.80
C TYR A 79 -17.80 14.35 9.33
N VAL A 80 -17.53 15.43 8.62
CA VAL A 80 -16.90 15.39 7.31
C VAL A 80 -15.62 16.21 7.41
N GLN A 81 -14.54 15.66 6.86
CA GLN A 81 -13.25 16.29 6.71
C GLN A 81 -12.86 16.29 5.26
N VAL A 82 -12.30 17.39 4.82
CA VAL A 82 -11.73 17.56 3.48
C VAL A 82 -10.32 18.10 3.68
N ASP A 83 -9.36 17.46 3.04
CA ASP A 83 -7.97 17.86 3.00
C ASP A 83 -7.56 17.97 1.53
N GLY A 84 -6.79 19.02 1.21
CA GLY A 84 -6.47 19.34 -0.17
C GLY A 84 -5.16 20.10 -0.24
N GLN A 85 -4.21 19.56 -0.99
CA GLN A 85 -2.93 20.18 -1.28
C GLN A 85 -2.80 20.36 -2.79
N GLN A 86 -2.42 21.57 -3.21
CA GLN A 86 -2.12 21.88 -4.61
C GLN A 86 -0.73 22.48 -4.69
N THR A 87 0.13 21.90 -5.52
CA THR A 87 1.43 22.48 -5.83
C THR A 87 1.27 23.59 -6.86
N LEU A 88 1.98 24.71 -6.66
CA LEU A 88 2.13 25.78 -7.63
C LEU A 88 3.48 25.60 -8.35
N GLY A 89 3.48 25.68 -9.69
CA GLY A 89 4.68 25.51 -10.53
C GLY A 89 4.62 24.31 -11.48
N TYR A 90 3.93 23.24 -11.08
CA TYR A 90 3.55 22.13 -11.95
C TYR A 90 2.24 21.51 -11.44
N ALA A 91 1.57 20.72 -12.29
CA ALA A 91 0.24 20.20 -12.01
C ALA A 91 0.33 18.99 -11.07
N HIS A 92 0.34 19.23 -9.77
CA HIS A 92 0.27 18.18 -8.75
C HIS A 92 -0.75 18.53 -7.67
N GLY A 93 -1.65 17.60 -7.39
CA GLY A 93 -2.72 17.76 -6.39
C GLY A 93 -2.94 16.48 -5.59
N ASP A 94 -3.21 16.62 -4.30
CA ASP A 94 -3.61 15.54 -3.39
C ASP A 94 -4.87 15.99 -2.65
N TYR A 95 -5.98 15.30 -2.89
CA TYR A 95 -7.30 15.64 -2.37
C TYR A 95 -7.91 14.45 -1.67
N ASN A 96 -8.35 14.65 -0.43
CA ASN A 96 -8.86 13.60 0.41
C ASN A 96 -10.14 14.04 1.11
N VAL A 97 -11.11 13.15 1.18
CA VAL A 97 -12.38 13.34 1.88
C VAL A 97 -12.62 12.17 2.82
N ALA A 98 -12.98 12.50 4.07
CA ALA A 98 -13.37 11.54 5.08
C ALA A 98 -14.74 11.91 5.64
N ALA A 99 -15.65 10.95 5.70
CA ALA A 99 -16.94 11.10 6.35
C ALA A 99 -17.11 9.99 7.39
N ASN A 100 -17.48 10.37 8.60
CA ASN A 100 -17.77 9.44 9.69
C ASN A 100 -19.17 9.74 10.23
N TYR A 101 -19.96 8.70 10.44
CA TYR A 101 -21.29 8.80 11.00
C TYR A 101 -21.52 7.69 12.02
N VAL A 102 -21.96 8.06 13.21
CA VAL A 102 -22.23 7.15 14.33
C VAL A 102 -23.72 7.22 14.68
N LYS A 103 -24.34 6.05 14.75
CA LYS A 103 -25.73 5.88 15.18
C LYS A 103 -25.86 4.71 16.13
N GLY A 104 -25.98 5.01 17.42
CA GLY A 104 -26.10 4.02 18.49
C GLY A 104 -24.84 3.19 18.63
N ARG A 105 -24.86 1.99 18.05
CA ARG A 105 -23.75 1.01 18.11
C ARG A 105 -23.00 0.87 16.80
N SER A 106 -23.56 1.45 15.74
CA SER A 106 -23.03 1.34 14.39
C SER A 106 -22.28 2.61 14.00
N THR A 107 -21.07 2.43 13.46
CA THR A 107 -20.23 3.48 12.90
C THR A 107 -20.01 3.19 11.42
N TYR A 108 -20.28 4.18 10.59
CA TYR A 108 -20.06 4.17 9.16
C TYR A 108 -18.94 5.15 8.87
N THR A 109 -17.93 4.73 8.13
CA THR A 109 -16.81 5.57 7.73
C THR A 109 -16.55 5.41 6.25
N LEU A 110 -16.45 6.52 5.55
CA LEU A 110 -16.12 6.59 4.14
C LEU A 110 -14.86 7.44 4.00
N PHE A 111 -13.89 6.92 3.29
CA PHE A 111 -12.70 7.65 2.87
C PHE A 111 -12.62 7.58 1.35
N ALA A 112 -12.28 8.69 0.72
CA ALA A 112 -11.98 8.73 -0.69
C ALA A 112 -10.89 9.76 -0.94
N GLY A 113 -10.07 9.53 -1.96
CA GLY A 113 -9.10 10.53 -2.34
C GLY A 113 -8.52 10.27 -3.71
N GLU A 114 -7.90 11.31 -4.23
CA GLU A 114 -7.25 11.38 -5.52
C GLU A 114 -5.91 12.08 -5.35
N ASN A 115 -4.87 11.51 -5.94
CA ASN A 115 -3.58 12.14 -6.11
C ASN A 115 -3.24 12.11 -7.60
N TYR A 116 -2.95 13.26 -8.18
CA TYR A 116 -2.50 13.36 -9.56
C TYR A 116 -1.19 14.14 -9.62
N GLU A 117 -0.36 13.74 -10.59
CA GLU A 117 0.88 14.43 -10.91
C GLU A 117 1.04 14.47 -12.42
N HIS A 118 1.18 15.66 -12.97
CA HIS A 118 1.48 15.91 -14.36
C HIS A 118 2.69 16.84 -14.42
N VAL A 119 3.81 16.27 -14.86
CA VAL A 119 5.07 16.98 -15.01
C VAL A 119 5.47 16.91 -16.48
N ASN A 120 5.86 18.05 -17.02
CA ASN A 120 6.34 18.17 -18.39
C ASN A 120 7.72 18.79 -18.39
N ASN A 121 8.56 18.32 -19.31
CA ASN A 121 9.85 18.93 -19.60
C ASN A 121 10.75 19.04 -18.36
N THR A 122 10.75 18.02 -17.50
CA THR A 122 11.82 17.88 -16.52
C THR A 122 13.07 17.51 -17.28
N GLU A 123 14.04 18.40 -17.27
CA GLU A 123 15.31 18.24 -17.96
C GLU A 123 16.40 17.99 -16.92
N THR A 124 17.14 16.91 -17.11
CA THR A 124 18.24 16.52 -16.25
C THR A 124 19.50 16.46 -17.10
N TRP A 125 20.59 17.00 -16.56
CA TRP A 125 21.91 16.93 -17.17
C TRP A 125 22.87 16.31 -16.16
N ASN A 126 23.41 15.15 -16.51
CA ASN A 126 24.33 14.41 -15.67
C ASN A 126 25.69 14.32 -16.36
N HIS A 127 26.73 14.51 -15.57
CA HIS A 127 28.12 14.26 -15.95
C HIS A 127 28.68 13.28 -14.94
N GLU A 128 28.98 12.07 -15.40
CA GLU A 128 29.48 10.96 -14.59
C GLU A 128 30.89 10.60 -15.07
N GLN A 129 31.81 10.45 -14.12
CA GLN A 129 33.19 10.06 -14.38
C GLN A 129 33.46 8.75 -13.64
N TYR A 130 33.68 7.67 -14.39
CA TYR A 130 34.00 6.36 -13.85
C TYR A 130 35.50 6.11 -13.94
N LEU A 131 36.15 6.02 -12.77
CA LEU A 131 37.57 5.74 -12.65
C LEU A 131 37.81 4.24 -12.53
N PHE A 132 38.25 3.60 -13.61
CA PHE A 132 38.72 2.22 -13.58
C PHE A 132 40.25 2.17 -13.48
N PRO A 133 40.84 1.09 -12.94
CA PRO A 133 42.29 0.97 -12.79
C PRO A 133 43.10 1.12 -14.10
N GLN A 134 42.47 0.92 -15.26
CA GLN A 134 43.11 0.96 -16.58
C GLN A 134 42.51 1.99 -17.54
N SER A 135 41.42 2.66 -17.16
CA SER A 135 40.74 3.63 -18.04
C SER A 135 39.84 4.55 -17.25
N GLU A 136 39.60 5.73 -17.81
CA GLU A 136 38.60 6.67 -17.34
C GLU A 136 37.47 6.71 -18.37
N ILE A 137 36.23 6.60 -17.90
CA ILE A 137 35.04 6.74 -18.75
C ILE A 137 34.31 7.99 -18.32
N ASP A 138 34.21 8.94 -19.24
CA ASP A 138 33.39 10.14 -19.09
C ASP A 138 32.06 9.90 -19.79
N ARG A 139 30.95 10.13 -19.07
CA ARG A 139 29.60 9.96 -19.59
C ARG A 139 28.78 11.21 -19.32
N ILE A 140 28.27 11.80 -20.39
CA ILE A 140 27.31 12.88 -20.34
C ILE A 140 25.94 12.32 -20.71
N THR A 141 24.94 12.55 -19.86
CA THR A 141 23.56 12.15 -20.16
C THR A 141 22.65 13.37 -20.06
N TYR A 142 21.85 13.57 -21.09
CA TYR A 142 20.72 14.50 -21.06
C TYR A 142 19.44 13.70 -21.18
N ASP A 143 18.47 13.96 -20.31
CA ASP A 143 17.14 13.38 -20.42
C ASP A 143 16.04 14.42 -20.15
N LYS A 144 14.98 14.30 -20.93
CA LYS A 144 13.77 15.10 -20.84
C LYS A 144 12.58 14.19 -20.57
N ILE A 145 11.95 14.38 -19.42
CA ILE A 145 10.86 13.54 -18.94
C ILE A 145 9.53 14.30 -18.97
N SER A 146 8.50 13.60 -19.41
CA SER A 146 7.09 14.00 -19.29
C SER A 146 6.29 12.83 -18.72
N SER A 147 5.72 13.03 -17.53
CA SER A 147 5.01 12.00 -16.78
C SER A 147 3.60 12.45 -16.40
N ARG A 148 2.69 11.48 -16.37
CA ARG A 148 1.33 11.59 -15.86
C ARG A 148 1.08 10.42 -14.94
N ASN A 149 0.81 10.72 -13.68
CA ASN A 149 0.43 9.76 -12.66
C ASN A 149 -0.92 10.14 -12.09
N HIS A 150 -1.70 9.13 -11.78
CA HIS A 150 -3.03 9.24 -11.20
C HIS A 150 -3.22 8.10 -10.21
N GLN A 151 -3.69 8.43 -9.01
CA GLN A 151 -4.03 7.46 -7.99
C GLN A 151 -5.35 7.87 -7.35
N GLU A 152 -6.30 6.95 -7.36
CA GLU A 152 -7.58 7.08 -6.68
C GLU A 152 -7.71 5.97 -5.65
N TYR A 153 -8.41 6.28 -4.56
CA TYR A 153 -8.84 5.25 -3.64
C TYR A 153 -10.18 5.58 -3.02
N MET A 154 -10.89 4.53 -2.66
CA MET A 154 -12.12 4.59 -1.89
C MET A 154 -12.06 3.52 -0.82
N GLN A 155 -12.53 3.82 0.37
CA GLN A 155 -12.63 2.87 1.46
C GLN A 155 -13.92 3.11 2.24
N PHE A 156 -14.73 2.07 2.35
CA PHE A 156 -15.92 2.06 3.18
C PHE A 156 -15.70 1.11 4.35
N ARG A 157 -16.01 1.56 5.56
CA ARG A 157 -15.88 0.80 6.79
C ARG A 157 -17.17 0.88 7.59
N TYR A 158 -17.70 -0.27 7.96
CA TYR A 158 -18.83 -0.44 8.85
C TYR A 158 -18.38 -1.15 10.12
N GLN A 159 -18.72 -0.62 11.29
CA GLN A 159 -18.43 -1.23 12.58
C GLN A 159 -19.70 -1.27 13.42
N ASP A 160 -20.04 -2.44 13.99
CA ASP A 160 -21.01 -2.55 15.10
C ASP A 160 -20.30 -3.00 16.37
N GLN A 161 -20.50 -2.31 17.48
CA GLN A 161 -19.86 -2.65 18.76
C GLN A 161 -20.82 -2.62 19.96
N LYS A 162 -20.65 -3.58 20.88
CA LYS A 162 -21.25 -3.60 22.23
C LYS A 162 -20.28 -4.19 23.23
N GLY A 163 -19.70 -3.32 24.05
CA GLY A 163 -18.63 -3.71 24.96
C GLY A 163 -17.48 -4.35 24.18
N GLN A 164 -17.16 -5.60 24.52
CA GLN A 164 -16.11 -6.37 23.84
C GLN A 164 -16.57 -7.06 22.55
N ARG A 165 -17.88 -7.22 22.31
CA ARG A 165 -18.37 -7.79 21.05
C ARG A 165 -18.30 -6.73 19.96
N TYR A 166 -17.66 -7.04 18.83
CA TYR A 166 -17.69 -6.18 17.66
C TYR A 166 -17.69 -6.97 16.35
N TRP A 167 -18.17 -6.32 15.30
CA TRP A 167 -18.05 -6.72 13.92
C TRP A 167 -17.58 -5.53 13.12
N VAL A 168 -16.57 -5.70 12.27
CA VAL A 168 -16.09 -4.67 11.36
C VAL A 168 -15.99 -5.24 9.97
N GLY A 169 -16.58 -4.56 9.00
CA GLY A 169 -16.40 -4.83 7.58
C GLY A 169 -15.76 -3.62 6.90
N LYS A 170 -14.76 -3.88 6.08
CA LYS A 170 -14.03 -2.87 5.32
C LYS A 170 -13.96 -3.30 3.86
N PHE A 171 -14.31 -2.39 2.96
CA PHE A 171 -14.11 -2.54 1.53
C PHE A 171 -13.20 -1.40 1.07
N THR A 172 -12.13 -1.73 0.37
CA THR A 172 -11.16 -0.77 -0.16
C THR A 172 -10.98 -1.02 -1.64
N LEU A 173 -10.95 0.05 -2.43
CA LEU A 173 -10.65 0.03 -3.86
C LEU A 173 -9.54 1.03 -4.11
N VAL A 174 -8.46 0.59 -4.76
CA VAL A 174 -7.35 1.45 -5.17
C VAL A 174 -7.15 1.31 -6.67
N ASN A 175 -7.08 2.44 -7.37
CA ASN A 175 -6.79 2.52 -8.79
C ASN A 175 -5.54 3.38 -8.98
N ILE A 176 -4.50 2.85 -9.61
CA ILE A 176 -3.26 3.57 -9.90
C ILE A 176 -3.01 3.47 -11.40
N ALA A 177 -2.77 4.61 -12.04
CA ALA A 177 -2.47 4.69 -13.45
C ALA A 177 -1.32 5.66 -13.72
N THR A 178 -0.35 5.20 -14.49
CA THR A 178 0.62 6.05 -15.18
C THR A 178 0.30 5.97 -16.66
N PRO A 179 -0.68 6.74 -17.18
CA PRO A 179 -1.07 6.68 -18.58
C PRO A 179 0.04 7.11 -19.54
N ARG A 180 1.03 7.86 -19.06
CA ARG A 180 2.16 8.31 -19.86
C ARG A 180 3.38 8.56 -18.97
N ASN A 181 4.50 7.96 -19.31
CA ASN A 181 5.80 8.33 -18.80
C ASN A 181 6.81 8.22 -19.94
N ILE A 182 7.11 9.36 -20.56
CA ILE A 182 8.00 9.47 -21.71
C ILE A 182 9.30 10.10 -21.26
N SER A 183 10.41 9.47 -21.63
CA SER A 183 11.75 10.01 -21.49
C SER A 183 12.42 10.03 -22.86
N THR A 184 13.02 11.16 -23.22
CA THR A 184 13.77 11.34 -24.46
C THR A 184 15.07 12.03 -24.16
N GLY A 185 16.15 11.65 -24.81
CA GLY A 185 17.43 12.26 -24.52
C GLY A 185 18.56 11.63 -25.30
N TYR A 186 19.77 11.87 -24.83
CA TYR A 186 20.96 11.22 -25.36
C TYR A 186 21.94 10.89 -24.26
N ALA A 187 22.75 9.88 -24.52
CA ALA A 187 23.94 9.58 -23.76
C ALA A 187 25.16 9.73 -24.67
N GLN A 188 26.21 10.33 -24.14
CA GLN A 188 27.48 10.49 -24.84
C GLN A 188 28.60 9.95 -23.94
N GLU A 189 29.25 8.90 -24.43
CA GLU A 189 30.52 8.41 -23.91
C GLU A 189 31.60 8.71 -24.96
N ASN A 190 31.85 7.75 -25.88
CA ASN A 190 32.67 7.95 -27.07
C ASN A 190 31.86 8.46 -28.28
N ASN A 191 30.61 8.01 -28.40
CA ASN A 191 29.67 8.41 -29.45
C ASN A 191 28.40 8.96 -28.79
N LEU A 192 27.69 9.85 -29.49
CA LEU A 192 26.37 10.32 -29.08
C LEU A 192 25.32 9.31 -29.52
N THR A 193 24.48 8.88 -28.58
CA THR A 193 23.39 7.96 -28.81
C THR A 193 22.09 8.55 -28.27
N ASP A 194 21.12 8.76 -29.15
CA ASP A 194 19.78 9.18 -28.76
C ASP A 194 18.97 8.00 -28.23
N PHE A 195 18.14 8.25 -27.23
CA PHE A 195 17.19 7.27 -26.71
C PHE A 195 15.78 7.85 -26.55
N PHE A 196 14.80 6.97 -26.64
CA PHE A 196 13.39 7.21 -26.39
C PHE A 196 12.83 6.07 -25.53
N SER A 197 12.08 6.42 -24.49
CA SER A 197 11.34 5.47 -23.67
C SER A 197 9.93 5.97 -23.47
N ASN A 198 8.94 5.09 -23.61
CA ASN A 198 7.56 5.33 -23.20
C ASN A 198 7.09 4.18 -22.32
N MET A 199 6.55 4.48 -21.16
CA MET A 199 6.04 3.52 -20.19
C MET A 199 4.60 3.87 -19.82
N GLN A 200 3.76 2.85 -19.76
CA GLN A 200 2.39 2.93 -19.29
C GLN A 200 2.13 1.86 -18.23
N LYS A 201 1.43 2.23 -17.16
CA LYS A 201 1.08 1.34 -16.05
C LYS A 201 -0.37 1.52 -15.66
N LYS A 202 -1.04 0.44 -15.29
CA LYS A 202 -2.35 0.46 -14.61
C LYS A 202 -2.38 -0.62 -13.55
N SER A 203 -3.04 -0.35 -12.43
CA SER A 203 -3.26 -1.28 -11.34
C SER A 203 -4.62 -1.01 -10.70
N LEU A 204 -5.46 -2.04 -10.59
CA LEU A 204 -6.73 -2.00 -9.87
C LEU A 204 -6.68 -3.04 -8.75
N SER A 205 -6.90 -2.58 -7.52
CA SER A 205 -6.76 -3.41 -6.32
C SER A 205 -7.96 -3.28 -5.37
N PRO A 206 -9.03 -4.06 -5.55
CA PRO A 206 -10.09 -4.20 -4.54
C PRO A 206 -9.67 -5.12 -3.39
N LYS A 207 -10.11 -4.78 -2.18
CA LYS A 207 -9.85 -5.52 -0.94
C LYS A 207 -11.10 -5.55 -0.06
N ILE A 208 -11.32 -6.67 0.61
CA ILE A 208 -12.32 -6.84 1.66
C ILE A 208 -11.62 -7.32 2.93
N ASP A 209 -11.89 -6.66 4.05
CA ASP A 209 -11.47 -7.10 5.38
C ASP A 209 -12.70 -7.21 6.28
N LEU A 210 -12.96 -8.40 6.82
CA LEU A 210 -14.00 -8.65 7.81
C LEU A 210 -13.36 -9.15 9.09
N ASN A 211 -13.68 -8.50 10.21
CA ASN A 211 -13.18 -8.89 11.53
C ASN A 211 -14.34 -8.95 12.52
N ALA A 212 -14.29 -9.93 13.41
CA ALA A 212 -15.29 -10.10 14.46
C ALA A 212 -14.62 -10.50 15.76
N ASN A 213 -15.08 -9.94 16.88
CA ASN A 213 -14.74 -10.44 18.20
C ASN A 213 -16.00 -10.84 18.95
N LEU A 214 -16.03 -12.09 19.40
CA LEU A 214 -17.15 -12.73 20.05
C LEU A 214 -16.74 -13.14 21.46
N PRO A 215 -17.18 -12.42 22.51
CA PRO A 215 -17.07 -12.94 23.87
C PRO A 215 -18.02 -14.16 23.99
N LEU A 216 -17.45 -15.32 24.30
CA LEU A 216 -18.20 -16.58 24.48
C LEU A 216 -18.62 -16.81 25.93
N GLY A 217 -17.92 -16.16 26.87
CA GLY A 217 -18.22 -16.14 28.30
C GLY A 217 -17.40 -15.06 29.00
N ASN A 218 -17.38 -15.06 30.34
CA ASN A 218 -16.69 -14.00 31.10
C ASN A 218 -15.17 -13.99 30.89
N ASN A 219 -14.60 -15.13 30.49
CA ASN A 219 -13.16 -15.39 30.46
C ASN A 219 -12.72 -15.98 29.11
N GLN A 220 -13.59 -15.94 28.09
CA GLN A 220 -13.36 -16.56 26.79
C GLN A 220 -13.73 -15.60 25.66
N SER A 221 -12.88 -15.49 24.65
CA SER A 221 -13.16 -14.74 23.44
C SER A 221 -12.73 -15.51 22.19
N LEU A 222 -13.49 -15.31 21.11
CA LEU A 222 -13.16 -15.80 19.78
C LEU A 222 -13.07 -14.60 18.84
N THR A 223 -11.90 -14.39 18.27
CA THR A 223 -11.68 -13.40 17.21
C THR A 223 -11.60 -14.13 15.87
N LEU A 224 -12.35 -13.65 14.88
CA LEU A 224 -12.39 -14.19 13.52
C LEU A 224 -11.98 -13.09 12.53
N GLY A 225 -11.18 -13.44 11.54
CA GLY A 225 -10.77 -12.56 10.46
C GLY A 225 -10.90 -13.22 9.09
N VAL A 226 -11.38 -12.47 8.12
CA VAL A 226 -11.44 -12.85 6.70
C VAL A 226 -10.91 -11.69 5.89
N HIS A 227 -9.84 -11.92 5.14
CA HIS A 227 -9.20 -10.90 4.32
C HIS A 227 -9.07 -11.42 2.89
N GLY A 228 -9.57 -10.64 1.93
CA GLY A 228 -9.46 -10.95 0.52
C GLY A 228 -8.92 -9.74 -0.23
N LYS A 229 -7.97 -9.95 -1.13
CA LYS A 229 -7.43 -8.91 -2.00
C LYS A 229 -7.36 -9.47 -3.42
N TYR A 230 -7.71 -8.63 -4.38
CA TYR A 230 -7.43 -8.87 -5.79
C TYR A 230 -6.57 -7.73 -6.31
N SER A 231 -5.68 -8.01 -7.25
CA SER A 231 -4.95 -7.00 -8.00
C SER A 231 -4.89 -7.39 -9.46
N ALA A 232 -5.24 -6.46 -10.34
CA ALA A 232 -5.03 -6.58 -11.78
C ALA A 232 -4.07 -5.47 -12.21
N ASN A 233 -2.90 -5.85 -12.73
CA ASN A 233 -1.84 -4.95 -13.15
C ASN A 233 -1.60 -5.12 -14.66
N SER A 234 -1.31 -4.02 -15.35
CA SER A 234 -0.86 -4.03 -16.74
C SER A 234 0.34 -3.10 -16.89
N TYR A 235 1.35 -3.53 -17.61
CA TYR A 235 2.56 -2.77 -17.88
C TYR A 235 2.90 -2.85 -19.37
N ASN A 236 3.15 -1.70 -19.98
CA ASN A 236 3.68 -1.61 -21.33
C ASN A 236 4.89 -0.68 -21.32
N ARG A 237 5.97 -1.10 -21.97
CA ARG A 237 7.13 -0.25 -22.23
C ARG A 237 7.65 -0.43 -23.65
N LEU A 238 7.94 0.71 -24.28
CA LEU A 238 8.76 0.82 -25.49
C LEU A 238 10.04 1.55 -25.12
N TYR A 239 11.19 0.98 -25.47
CA TYR A 239 12.51 1.59 -25.38
C TYR A 239 13.18 1.54 -26.74
N GLN A 240 13.81 2.62 -27.16
CA GLN A 240 14.50 2.75 -28.43
C GLN A 240 15.81 3.50 -28.20
N GLU A 241 16.92 2.95 -28.70
CA GLU A 241 18.25 3.54 -28.65
C GLU A 241 18.99 3.01 -29.88
N SER A 242 19.10 3.78 -30.95
CA SER A 242 19.52 3.24 -32.26
C SER A 242 20.86 2.49 -32.20
N PRO A 243 20.96 1.25 -32.74
CA PRO A 243 19.97 0.53 -33.56
C PRO A 243 19.05 -0.42 -32.76
N TYR A 244 19.01 -0.29 -31.44
CA TYR A 244 18.25 -1.12 -30.50
C TYR A 244 16.81 -0.63 -30.31
N GLU A 245 15.86 -1.56 -30.27
CA GLU A 245 14.49 -1.32 -29.80
C GLU A 245 14.07 -2.49 -28.92
N ALA A 246 13.40 -2.21 -27.81
CA ALA A 246 12.84 -3.20 -26.91
C ALA A 246 11.39 -2.84 -26.55
N ARG A 247 10.51 -3.83 -26.67
CA ARG A 247 9.11 -3.75 -26.24
C ARG A 247 8.85 -4.78 -25.17
N THR A 248 8.10 -4.39 -24.15
CA THR A 248 7.68 -5.24 -23.04
C THR A 248 6.21 -5.00 -22.78
N ASP A 249 5.45 -6.09 -22.71
CA ASP A 249 4.02 -6.11 -22.36
C ASP A 249 3.81 -7.17 -21.28
N GLU A 250 3.17 -6.77 -20.17
CA GLU A 250 2.90 -7.62 -19.03
C GLU A 250 1.49 -7.38 -18.52
N ASP A 251 0.73 -8.46 -18.32
CA ASP A 251 -0.55 -8.44 -17.62
C ASP A 251 -0.49 -9.44 -16.46
N GLU A 252 -0.86 -8.99 -15.26
CA GLU A 252 -0.80 -9.80 -14.04
C GLU A 252 -2.11 -9.69 -13.26
N LYS A 253 -2.61 -10.83 -12.79
CA LYS A 253 -3.75 -10.94 -11.89
C LYS A 253 -3.33 -11.73 -10.67
N ALA A 254 -3.56 -11.20 -9.48
CA ALA A 254 -3.30 -11.91 -8.24
C ALA A 254 -4.51 -11.82 -7.32
N ILE A 255 -4.82 -12.94 -6.66
CA ILE A 255 -5.84 -13.07 -5.62
C ILE A 255 -5.12 -13.58 -4.38
N SER A 256 -5.30 -12.90 -3.24
CA SER A 256 -4.91 -13.42 -1.94
C SER A 256 -6.12 -13.51 -1.01
N PHE A 257 -6.12 -14.56 -0.22
CA PHE A 257 -7.16 -14.87 0.74
C PHE A 257 -6.55 -15.36 2.05
N GLN A 258 -7.05 -14.82 3.15
CA GLN A 258 -6.62 -15.19 4.48
C GLN A 258 -7.82 -15.37 5.40
N LEU A 259 -7.81 -16.46 6.16
CA LEU A 259 -8.70 -16.71 7.28
C LEU A 259 -7.89 -16.74 8.57
N SER A 260 -8.48 -16.21 9.64
CA SER A 260 -7.92 -16.32 10.98
C SER A 260 -9.01 -16.63 12.00
N ALA A 261 -8.68 -17.47 12.97
CA ALA A 261 -9.49 -17.74 14.14
C ALA A 261 -8.57 -17.81 15.37
N ILE A 262 -8.83 -16.95 16.34
CA ILE A 262 -8.05 -16.84 17.57
C ILE A 262 -9.00 -17.03 18.74
N TYR A 263 -8.82 -18.12 19.48
CA TYR A 263 -9.55 -18.41 20.70
C TYR A 263 -8.67 -18.09 21.90
N ASN A 264 -9.17 -17.26 22.81
CA ASN A 264 -8.49 -16.93 24.06
C ASN A 264 -9.31 -17.42 25.25
N TYR A 265 -8.61 -17.96 26.25
CA TYR A 265 -9.14 -18.32 27.55
C TYR A 265 -8.26 -17.72 28.65
N PHE A 266 -8.86 -17.00 29.59
CA PHE A 266 -8.16 -16.35 30.69
C PHE A 266 -8.67 -16.89 32.04
N ALA A 267 -7.85 -17.66 32.75
CA ALA A 267 -8.08 -18.00 34.16
C ALA A 267 -7.30 -17.05 35.08
N LYS A 268 -7.60 -17.07 36.39
CA LYS A 268 -6.97 -16.16 37.37
C LYS A 268 -5.43 -16.27 37.43
N LYS A 269 -4.85 -17.42 37.07
CA LYS A 269 -3.40 -17.70 37.14
C LYS A 269 -2.80 -18.20 35.83
N HIS A 270 -3.62 -18.47 34.82
CA HIS A 270 -3.19 -19.07 33.56
C HIS A 270 -4.00 -18.49 32.42
N SER A 271 -3.40 -18.30 31.27
CA SER A 271 -4.10 -17.97 30.03
C SER A 271 -3.72 -18.98 28.95
N MET A 272 -4.63 -19.23 28.03
CA MET A 272 -4.41 -20.10 26.88
C MET A 272 -4.94 -19.39 25.65
N THR A 273 -4.12 -19.35 24.59
CA THR A 273 -4.50 -18.82 23.28
C THR A 273 -4.27 -19.91 22.26
N ILE A 274 -5.26 -20.15 21.41
CA ILE A 274 -5.21 -21.07 20.28
C ILE A 274 -5.46 -20.24 19.02
N GLU A 275 -4.54 -20.32 18.06
CA GLU A 275 -4.62 -19.56 16.82
C GLU A 275 -4.63 -20.52 15.64
N ALA A 276 -5.51 -20.26 14.67
CA ALA A 276 -5.57 -20.96 13.41
C ALA A 276 -5.58 -19.93 12.28
N TYR A 277 -4.69 -20.10 11.31
CA TYR A 277 -4.60 -19.27 10.13
C TYR A 277 -4.63 -20.13 8.88
N HIS A 278 -5.29 -19.64 7.84
CA HIS A 278 -5.22 -20.22 6.50
C HIS A 278 -4.88 -19.10 5.52
N TYR A 279 -3.85 -19.31 4.72
CA TYR A 279 -3.40 -18.40 3.68
C TYR A 279 -3.50 -19.10 2.34
N HIS A 280 -4.02 -18.39 1.35
CA HIS A 280 -4.19 -18.89 0.00
C HIS A 280 -3.94 -17.77 -0.99
N ASP A 281 -2.88 -17.91 -1.78
CA ASP A 281 -2.51 -16.98 -2.83
C ASP A 281 -2.58 -17.69 -4.19
N ILE A 282 -3.09 -16.97 -5.19
CA ILE A 282 -3.13 -17.39 -6.59
C ILE A 282 -2.64 -16.20 -7.41
N TRP A 283 -1.64 -16.40 -8.25
CA TRP A 283 -1.23 -15.42 -9.24
C TRP A 283 -1.34 -16.00 -10.65
N ASP A 284 -1.52 -15.13 -11.63
CA ASP A 284 -1.50 -15.43 -13.05
C ASP A 284 -0.80 -14.26 -13.74
N ALA A 285 0.24 -14.54 -14.52
CA ALA A 285 1.05 -13.50 -15.15
C ALA A 285 1.41 -13.91 -16.57
N ASP A 286 1.10 -13.02 -17.51
CA ASP A 286 1.42 -13.11 -18.92
C ASP A 286 2.48 -12.07 -19.26
N TYR A 287 3.67 -12.53 -19.64
CA TYR A 287 4.79 -11.68 -20.01
C TYR A 287 5.18 -11.88 -21.47
N SER A 288 5.43 -10.79 -22.19
CA SER A 288 6.05 -10.83 -23.51
C SER A 288 7.05 -9.71 -23.73
N ALA A 289 8.18 -10.04 -24.36
CA ALA A 289 9.18 -9.04 -24.74
C ALA A 289 9.84 -9.34 -26.08
N ILE A 290 10.07 -8.28 -26.85
CA ILE A 290 10.73 -8.31 -28.15
C ILE A 290 11.85 -7.27 -28.13
N ALA A 291 13.06 -7.69 -28.48
CA ALA A 291 14.20 -6.81 -28.65
C ALA A 291 14.76 -6.96 -30.06
N THR A 292 15.12 -5.86 -30.71
CA THR A 292 15.73 -5.82 -32.04
C THR A 292 17.00 -5.00 -32.01
N CYS A 293 18.02 -5.42 -32.75
CA CYS A 293 19.25 -4.65 -32.99
C CYS A 293 19.56 -4.71 -34.49
N GLY A 294 19.34 -3.60 -35.19
CA GLY A 294 19.45 -3.57 -36.66
C GLY A 294 18.54 -4.63 -37.31
N ASN A 295 19.11 -5.55 -38.08
CA ASN A 295 18.38 -6.65 -38.73
C ASN A 295 18.23 -7.92 -37.85
N THR A 296 18.72 -7.88 -36.60
CA THR A 296 18.73 -9.05 -35.71
C THR A 296 17.55 -8.97 -34.73
N TYR A 297 16.81 -10.07 -34.61
CA TYR A 297 15.62 -10.18 -33.77
C TYR A 297 15.85 -11.12 -32.59
N GLY A 298 15.63 -10.65 -31.37
CA GLY A 298 15.57 -11.44 -30.16
C GLY A 298 14.14 -11.41 -29.59
N LYS A 299 13.47 -12.56 -29.55
CA LYS A 299 12.17 -12.70 -28.89
C LYS A 299 12.35 -13.48 -27.60
N ALA A 300 12.02 -12.88 -26.47
CA ALA A 300 11.87 -13.64 -25.23
C ALA A 300 10.62 -14.53 -25.40
N ARG A 301 10.71 -15.81 -25.04
CA ARG A 301 9.53 -16.67 -25.06
C ARG A 301 8.50 -16.09 -24.09
N PRO A 302 7.22 -16.00 -24.50
CA PRO A 302 6.17 -15.64 -23.56
C PRO A 302 6.25 -16.58 -22.36
N TRP A 303 6.31 -16.02 -21.17
CA TRP A 303 6.25 -16.79 -19.94
C TRP A 303 4.86 -16.59 -19.36
N HIS A 304 4.13 -17.69 -19.31
CA HIS A 304 2.87 -17.78 -18.61
C HIS A 304 3.14 -18.54 -17.32
N SER A 305 2.81 -17.93 -16.18
CA SER A 305 2.86 -18.66 -14.91
C SER A 305 1.50 -19.21 -14.57
N SER A 306 1.41 -20.54 -14.49
CA SER A 306 0.23 -21.20 -13.95
C SER A 306 0.00 -20.73 -12.49
N PRO A 307 -1.25 -20.72 -12.01
CA PRO A 307 -1.60 -20.44 -10.62
C PRO A 307 -0.68 -21.14 -9.62
N ILE A 308 0.21 -20.38 -8.99
CA ILE A 308 1.03 -20.90 -7.88
C ILE A 308 0.19 -20.81 -6.62
N ILE A 309 -0.32 -21.97 -6.18
CA ILE A 309 -1.01 -22.08 -4.89
C ILE A 309 0.04 -22.19 -3.80
N SER A 310 0.20 -21.10 -3.06
CA SER A 310 1.02 -21.06 -1.85
C SER A 310 0.12 -21.28 -0.62
N SER A 311 0.37 -22.35 0.13
CA SER A 311 -0.20 -22.56 1.46
C SER A 311 0.96 -22.70 2.44
N GLN A 312 1.26 -21.65 3.20
CA GLN A 312 2.23 -21.74 4.30
C GLN A 312 1.52 -22.05 5.62
N PRO A 313 1.70 -23.24 6.21
CA PRO A 313 1.49 -23.41 7.64
C PRO A 313 2.66 -22.75 8.37
N ARG A 314 2.40 -21.66 9.10
CA ARG A 314 3.34 -21.19 10.12
C ARG A 314 3.02 -21.94 11.42
N SER A 315 3.95 -22.80 11.82
CA SER A 315 3.99 -23.49 13.12
C SER A 315 4.46 -22.56 14.22
#